data_AF-A0AA35T2F5-F1
#
_entry.id   AF-A0AA35T2F5-F1
#
_cell.length_a   1.000
_cell.length_b   1.000
_cell.length_c   1.000
_cell.angle_alpha   90.00
_cell.angle_beta   90.00
_cell.angle_gamma   90.00
#
_symmetry.space_group_name_H-M   'P 1'
#
loop_
_entity.id
_entity.type
_entity.pdbx_description
1 polymer ?
#
loop_
_entity_poly.entity_id
_entity_poly.type
_entity_poly.pdbx_seq_one_letter_code
_entity_poly.pdbx_strand_id
1 'polypeptide(L)'
;MHSMNTDFIVPLETKLDAEEKTLMDMHKTYRQENGKRESSLSKTRDQIRSLKKKTNAQHEKLAQLKQIESDQTECLHQTRVEGLRKALLEERRMYCFVLDHLTSVIRNEVAYNATSHEELSARLNGLRTLTSTPNELPEESAALLIDPRSPRAFPPSSHDDVPDIGEDKAPMEVESTMVK
;
A
#
# COMPACT_ATOMS: atom_id res chain seq x y z
N MET A 1 1.15 0.57 -14.62
CA MET A 1 0.66 1.87 -14.10
C MET A 1 -0.79 1.82 -13.60
N HIS A 2 -1.74 1.20 -14.31
CA HIS A 2 -3.14 1.06 -13.85
C HIS A 2 -3.27 0.38 -12.46
N SER A 3 -2.58 -0.76 -12.27
CA SER A 3 -2.49 -1.50 -11.00
C SER A 3 -2.02 -0.64 -9.82
N MET A 4 -1.11 0.31 -10.03
CA MET A 4 -0.65 1.20 -8.95
C MET A 4 -1.76 2.15 -8.49
N ASN A 5 -2.56 2.66 -9.43
CA ASN A 5 -3.64 3.59 -9.09
C ASN A 5 -4.81 2.85 -8.43
N THR A 6 -5.24 1.72 -9.01
CA THR A 6 -6.42 0.98 -8.56
C THR A 6 -6.17 0.15 -7.31
N ASP A 7 -4.98 -0.45 -7.19
CA ASP A 7 -4.73 -1.46 -6.15
C ASP A 7 -3.95 -0.87 -4.97
N PHE A 8 -3.42 0.35 -5.08
CA PHE A 8 -2.62 0.99 -4.02
C PHE A 8 -3.09 2.40 -3.68
N ILE A 9 -3.10 3.34 -4.63
CA ILE A 9 -3.41 4.76 -4.35
C ILE A 9 -4.85 4.93 -3.86
N VAL A 10 -5.84 4.53 -4.67
CA VAL A 10 -7.27 4.72 -4.35
C VAL A 10 -7.68 4.01 -3.04
N PRO A 11 -7.25 2.75 -2.78
CA PRO A 11 -7.55 2.09 -1.50
C PRO A 11 -6.95 2.81 -0.29
N LEU A 12 -5.73 3.37 -0.42
CA LEU A 12 -5.08 4.10 0.67
C LEU A 12 -5.75 5.43 0.96
N GLU A 13 -6.14 6.20 -0.05
CA GLU A 13 -6.89 7.44 0.11
C GLU A 13 -8.23 7.17 0.80
N THR A 14 -8.99 6.18 0.30
CA THR A 14 -10.28 5.78 0.88
C THR A 14 -10.13 5.34 2.34
N LYS A 15 -9.08 4.57 2.65
CA LYS A 15 -8.80 4.11 4.01
C LYS A 15 -8.43 5.28 4.92
N LEU A 16 -7.61 6.21 4.45
CA LEU A 16 -7.17 7.38 5.23
C LEU A 16 -8.36 8.25 5.64
N ASP A 17 -9.25 8.56 4.70
CA ASP A 17 -10.46 9.36 4.95
C ASP A 17 -11.39 8.70 5.98
N ALA A 18 -11.52 7.37 5.93
CA ALA A 18 -12.34 6.61 6.87
C ALA A 18 -11.68 6.47 8.26
N GLU A 19 -10.36 6.31 8.31
CA GLU A 19 -9.65 5.98 9.54
C GLU A 19 -9.44 7.21 10.44
N GLU A 20 -9.36 8.42 9.87
CA GLU A 20 -9.15 9.66 10.64
C GLU A 20 -10.18 9.79 11.78
N LYS A 21 -11.46 9.65 11.45
CA LYS A 21 -12.55 9.74 12.41
C LYS A 21 -12.47 8.66 13.48
N THR A 22 -12.17 7.43 13.07
CA THR A 22 -12.06 6.28 13.98
C THR A 22 -10.93 6.48 14.98
N LEU A 23 -9.76 6.95 14.53
CA LEU A 23 -8.61 7.25 15.38
C LEU A 23 -8.92 8.38 16.37
N MET A 24 -9.60 9.44 15.92
CA MET A 24 -10.03 10.54 16.79
C MET A 24 -10.95 10.03 17.91
N ASP A 25 -11.92 9.19 17.59
CA ASP A 25 -12.87 8.65 18.56
C ASP A 25 -12.19 7.70 19.57
N MET A 26 -11.26 6.86 19.10
CA MET A 26 -10.45 5.99 19.97
C MET A 26 -9.59 6.81 20.94
N HIS A 27 -8.87 7.82 20.43
CA HIS A 27 -8.03 8.69 21.27
C HIS A 27 -8.86 9.49 22.28
N LYS A 28 -10.02 10.03 21.87
CA LYS A 28 -10.94 10.75 22.75
C LYS A 28 -11.43 9.85 23.89
N THR A 29 -11.84 8.62 23.57
CA THR A 29 -12.32 7.63 24.54
C THR A 29 -11.23 7.30 25.57
N TYR A 30 -10.03 6.97 25.11
CA TYR A 30 -8.89 6.70 26.00
C TYR A 30 -8.57 7.88 26.92
N ARG A 31 -8.49 9.10 26.35
CA ARG A 31 -8.18 10.32 27.12
C ARG A 31 -9.21 10.56 28.23
N GLN A 32 -10.50 10.39 27.92
CA GLN A 32 -11.57 10.56 28.90
C GLN A 32 -11.48 9.52 30.02
N GLU A 33 -11.24 8.26 29.68
CA GLU A 33 -11.15 7.16 30.65
C GLU A 33 -9.93 7.30 31.57
N ASN A 34 -8.75 7.56 30.98
CA ASN A 34 -7.52 7.79 31.73
C ASN A 34 -7.63 9.02 32.64
N GLY A 35 -8.15 10.14 32.13
CA GLY A 35 -8.33 11.37 32.92
C GLY A 35 -9.31 11.19 34.08
N LYS A 36 -10.39 10.41 33.90
CA LYS A 36 -11.32 10.05 34.98
C LYS A 36 -10.61 9.26 36.09
N ARG A 37 -9.80 8.26 35.73
CA ARG A 37 -9.03 7.46 36.72
C ARG A 37 -7.98 8.29 37.45
N GLU A 38 -7.25 9.15 36.74
CA GLU A 38 -6.28 10.08 37.34
C GLU A 38 -6.94 11.03 38.35
N SER A 39 -8.09 11.60 37.96
CA SER A 39 -8.86 12.49 38.84
C SER A 39 -9.36 11.77 40.09
N SER A 40 -9.81 10.52 39.96
CA SER A 40 -10.24 9.69 41.09
C SER A 40 -9.07 9.39 42.04
N LEU A 41 -7.92 8.98 41.50
CA LEU A 41 -6.72 8.68 42.29
C LEU A 41 -6.20 9.93 43.02
N SER A 42 -6.21 11.10 42.36
CA SER A 42 -5.83 12.37 43.00
C SER A 42 -6.73 12.69 44.20
N LYS A 43 -8.06 12.52 44.06
CA LYS A 43 -9.01 12.73 45.16
C LYS A 43 -8.71 11.81 46.34
N THR A 44 -8.43 10.53 46.10
CA THR A 44 -8.06 9.58 47.17
C THR A 44 -6.76 10.01 47.87
N ARG A 45 -5.75 10.43 47.12
CA ARG A 45 -4.47 10.95 47.66
C ARG A 45 -4.67 12.21 48.52
N ASP A 46 -5.55 13.11 48.11
CA ASP A 46 -5.89 14.31 48.87
C ASP A 46 -6.63 13.98 50.16
N GLN A 47 -7.52 12.99 50.14
CA GLN A 47 -8.17 12.49 51.35
C GLN A 47 -7.15 11.88 52.32
N ILE A 48 -6.20 11.07 51.84
CA ILE A 48 -5.12 10.50 52.66
C ILE A 48 -4.26 11.60 53.28
N ARG A 49 -3.82 12.59 52.49
CA ARG A 49 -3.04 13.74 52.99
C ARG A 49 -3.80 14.51 54.07
N SER A 50 -5.09 14.74 53.87
CA SER A 50 -5.94 15.46 54.82
C SER A 50 -6.16 14.66 56.11
N LEU A 51 -6.32 13.34 56.00
CA LEU A 51 -6.52 12.45 57.15
C LEU A 51 -5.27 12.36 58.04
N LYS A 52 -4.08 12.30 57.43
CA LYS A 52 -2.79 12.27 58.14
C LYS A 52 -2.52 13.52 59.00
N LYS A 53 -3.12 14.67 58.65
CA LYS A 53 -3.01 15.92 59.44
C LYS A 53 -3.89 15.93 60.68
N LYS A 54 -4.87 15.02 60.78
CA LYS A 54 -5.79 14.92 61.92
C LYS A 54 -5.17 13.97 62.95
N THR A 55 -5.00 14.45 64.18
CA THR A 55 -4.29 13.77 65.29
C THR A 55 -5.06 12.63 65.96
N ASN A 56 -6.31 12.37 65.57
CA ASN A 56 -7.16 11.33 66.19
C ASN A 56 -7.13 10.00 65.43
N ALA A 57 -7.26 8.90 66.17
CA ALA A 57 -7.09 7.48 65.83
C ALA A 57 -7.93 6.92 64.66
N GLN A 58 -7.89 7.53 63.48
CA GLN A 58 -8.52 7.01 62.25
C GLN A 58 -7.60 6.05 61.48
N HIS A 59 -6.88 5.18 62.21
CA HIS A 59 -5.93 4.23 61.60
C HIS A 59 -6.62 3.27 60.62
N GLU A 60 -7.82 2.80 60.97
CA GLU A 60 -8.60 1.90 60.12
C GLU A 60 -9.02 2.58 58.80
N LYS A 61 -9.56 3.80 58.88
CA LYS A 61 -9.92 4.59 57.70
C LYS A 61 -8.71 4.94 56.83
N LEU A 62 -7.56 5.21 57.44
CA LEU A 62 -6.31 5.43 56.71
C LEU A 62 -5.86 4.16 55.97
N ALA A 63 -5.98 2.99 56.60
CA ALA A 63 -5.65 1.71 55.97
C ALA A 63 -6.59 1.41 54.79
N GLN A 64 -7.89 1.63 54.95
CA GLN A 64 -8.88 1.48 53.87
C GLN A 64 -8.56 2.41 52.67
N LEU A 65 -8.26 3.70 52.93
CA LEU A 65 -7.91 4.63 51.86
C LEU A 65 -6.61 4.26 51.13
N LYS A 66 -5.61 3.73 51.85
CA LYS A 66 -4.37 3.22 51.22
C LYS A 66 -4.62 2.02 50.33
N GLN A 67 -5.51 1.11 50.72
CA GLN A 67 -5.91 0.00 49.87
C GLN A 67 -6.59 0.51 48.60
N ILE A 68 -7.54 1.44 48.73
CA ILE A 68 -8.21 2.07 47.59
C ILE A 68 -7.20 2.79 46.68
N GLU A 69 -6.21 3.50 47.24
CA GLU A 69 -5.14 4.13 46.44
C GLU A 69 -4.33 3.09 45.66
N SER A 70 -4.01 1.96 46.28
CA SER A 70 -3.30 0.84 45.64
C SER A 70 -4.11 0.31 44.46
N ASP A 71 -5.38 -0.05 44.69
CA ASP A 71 -6.27 -0.61 43.67
C ASP A 71 -6.51 0.37 42.52
N GLN A 72 -6.70 1.66 42.82
CA GLN A 72 -6.84 2.71 41.81
C GLN A 72 -5.56 2.94 41.01
N THR A 73 -4.40 2.83 41.64
CA THR A 73 -3.09 2.93 40.97
C THR A 73 -2.91 1.77 40.00
N GLU A 74 -3.25 0.55 40.42
CA GLU A 74 -3.19 -0.64 39.57
C GLU A 74 -4.16 -0.51 38.39
N CYS A 75 -5.41 -0.12 38.64
CA CYS A 75 -6.42 0.07 37.58
C CYS A 75 -5.99 1.14 36.57
N LEU A 76 -5.39 2.25 37.03
CA LEU A 76 -4.83 3.28 36.16
C LEU A 76 -3.67 2.74 35.31
N HIS A 77 -2.78 1.93 35.91
CA HIS A 77 -1.69 1.29 35.19
C HIS A 77 -2.22 0.35 34.10
N GLN A 78 -3.15 -0.54 34.44
CA GLN A 78 -3.80 -1.47 33.49
C GLN A 78 -4.47 -0.72 32.33
N THR A 79 -5.13 0.41 32.60
CA THR A 79 -5.73 1.27 31.56
C THR A 79 -4.70 1.78 30.57
N ARG A 80 -3.55 2.23 31.05
CA ARG A 80 -2.49 2.78 30.21
C ARG A 80 -1.80 1.69 29.39
N VAL A 81 -1.60 0.52 29.98
CA VAL A 81 -1.07 -0.66 29.26
C VAL A 81 -2.03 -1.09 28.15
N GLU A 82 -3.33 -1.17 28.44
CA GLU A 82 -4.34 -1.51 27.43
C GLU A 82 -4.47 -0.43 26.35
N GLY A 83 -4.40 0.85 26.73
CA GLY A 83 -4.36 1.96 25.78
C GLY A 83 -3.16 1.90 24.83
N LEU A 84 -1.97 1.62 25.37
CA LEU A 84 -0.75 1.42 24.57
C LEU A 84 -0.88 0.20 23.66
N ARG A 85 -1.38 -0.92 24.17
CA ARG A 85 -1.62 -2.12 23.38
C ARG A 85 -2.55 -1.84 22.20
N LYS A 86 -3.65 -1.13 22.41
CA LYS A 86 -4.59 -0.73 21.35
C LYS A 86 -3.91 0.17 20.32
N ALA A 87 -3.15 1.18 20.76
CA ALA A 87 -2.43 2.08 19.85
C ALA A 87 -1.44 1.31 18.94
N LEU A 88 -0.63 0.43 19.53
CA LEU A 88 0.34 -0.39 18.79
C LEU A 88 -0.35 -1.37 17.82
N LEU A 89 -1.51 -1.91 18.19
CA LEU A 89 -2.29 -2.78 17.31
C LEU A 89 -2.86 -2.02 16.11
N GLU A 90 -3.37 -0.80 16.31
CA GLU A 90 -3.83 0.02 15.18
C GLU A 90 -2.68 0.44 14.27
N GLU A 91 -1.55 0.86 14.83
CA GLU A 91 -0.34 1.16 14.05
C GLU A 91 0.07 -0.05 13.19
N ARG A 92 0.12 -1.24 13.80
CA ARG A 92 0.41 -2.48 13.07
C ARG A 92 -0.61 -2.77 11.96
N ARG A 93 -1.91 -2.57 12.21
CA ARG A 93 -2.96 -2.79 11.21
C ARG A 93 -2.83 -1.85 10.03
N MET A 94 -2.53 -0.58 10.27
CA MET A 94 -2.29 0.41 9.21
C MET A 94 -1.11 0.00 8.34
N TYR A 95 0.00 -0.44 8.94
CA TYR A 95 1.15 -0.95 8.16
C TYR A 95 0.82 -2.22 7.38
N CYS A 96 0.12 -3.18 7.98
CA CYS A 96 -0.31 -4.39 7.28
C CYS A 96 -1.18 -4.05 6.06
N PHE A 97 -2.13 -3.12 6.20
CA PHE A 97 -2.96 -2.66 5.09
C PHE A 97 -2.12 -2.13 3.91
N VAL A 98 -1.14 -1.26 4.19
CA VAL A 98 -0.22 -0.73 3.16
C VAL A 98 0.55 -1.87 2.48
N LEU A 99 1.10 -2.80 3.27
CA LEU A 99 1.89 -3.91 2.75
C LEU A 99 1.07 -4.89 1.92
N ASP A 100 -0.18 -5.16 2.28
CA ASP A 100 -1.06 -6.05 1.54
C ASP A 100 -1.35 -5.50 0.13
N HIS A 101 -1.65 -4.20 0.04
CA HIS A 101 -1.87 -3.51 -1.23
C HIS A 101 -0.58 -3.42 -2.06
N LEU A 102 0.55 -3.09 -1.43
CA LEU A 102 1.85 -3.06 -2.12
C LEU A 102 2.22 -4.44 -2.67
N THR A 103 1.92 -5.51 -1.92
CA THR A 103 2.16 -6.89 -2.36
C THR A 103 1.37 -7.23 -3.62
N SER A 104 0.14 -6.71 -3.77
CA SER A 104 -0.64 -6.86 -5.00
C SER A 104 0.06 -6.21 -6.19
N VAL A 105 0.52 -4.97 -6.04
CA VAL A 105 1.23 -4.25 -7.10
C VAL A 105 2.52 -4.97 -7.48
N ILE A 106 3.32 -5.38 -6.51
CA ILE A 106 4.57 -6.11 -6.76
C ILE A 106 4.28 -7.44 -7.49
N ARG A 107 3.22 -8.16 -7.13
CA ARG A 107 2.83 -9.39 -7.82
C ARG A 107 2.51 -9.14 -9.29
N ASN A 108 1.78 -8.08 -9.59
CA ASN A 108 1.45 -7.69 -10.96
C ASN A 108 2.70 -7.32 -11.76
N GLU A 109 3.63 -6.58 -11.14
CA GLU A 109 4.93 -6.25 -11.77
C GLU A 109 5.77 -7.49 -12.03
N VAL A 110 5.82 -8.46 -11.11
CA VAL A 110 6.53 -9.74 -11.31
C VAL A 110 5.95 -10.51 -12.50
N ALA A 111 4.62 -10.60 -12.61
CA ALA A 111 3.96 -11.31 -13.71
C ALA A 111 4.19 -10.63 -15.07
N TYR A 112 4.12 -9.29 -15.10
CA TYR A 112 4.42 -8.50 -16.29
C TYR A 112 5.87 -8.71 -16.75
N ASN A 113 6.84 -8.61 -15.82
CA ASN A 113 8.25 -8.82 -16.14
C ASN A 113 8.52 -10.25 -16.64
N ALA A 114 7.88 -11.27 -16.06
CA ALA A 114 7.99 -12.64 -16.54
C ALA A 114 7.52 -12.81 -17.99
N THR A 115 6.37 -12.22 -18.33
CA THR A 115 5.82 -12.25 -19.70
C THR A 115 6.75 -11.52 -20.67
N SER A 116 7.19 -10.32 -20.31
CA SER A 116 8.10 -9.53 -21.15
C SER A 116 9.44 -10.25 -21.39
N HIS A 117 9.95 -10.94 -20.37
CA HIS A 117 11.19 -11.73 -20.48
C HIS A 117 11.02 -12.89 -21.47
N GLU A 118 9.90 -13.61 -21.43
CA GLU A 118 9.61 -14.70 -22.36
C GLU A 118 9.51 -14.20 -23.81
N GLU A 119 8.76 -13.13 -24.05
CA GLU A 119 8.60 -12.52 -25.37
C GLU A 119 9.93 -12.01 -25.96
N LEU A 120 10.72 -11.31 -25.14
CA LEU A 120 12.03 -10.80 -25.55
C LEU A 120 13.02 -11.94 -25.80
N SER A 121 12.99 -13.00 -24.99
CA SER A 121 13.82 -14.19 -25.20
C SER A 121 13.48 -14.90 -26.50
N ALA A 122 12.19 -15.03 -26.84
CA ALA A 122 11.75 -15.61 -28.10
C ALA A 122 12.24 -14.78 -29.31
N ARG A 123 12.08 -13.45 -29.25
CA ARG A 123 12.59 -12.54 -30.29
C ARG A 123 14.12 -12.62 -30.43
N LEU A 124 14.85 -12.63 -29.31
CA LEU A 124 16.30 -12.74 -29.30
C LEU A 124 16.77 -14.04 -29.98
N ASN A 125 16.11 -15.16 -29.68
CA ASN A 125 16.42 -16.44 -30.32
C ASN A 125 16.13 -16.42 -31.83
N GLY A 126 15.01 -15.83 -32.25
CA GLY A 126 14.67 -15.67 -33.67
C GLY A 126 15.72 -14.85 -34.42
N LEU A 127 16.15 -13.71 -33.85
CA LEU A 127 17.24 -12.89 -34.40
C LEU A 127 18.54 -13.69 -34.48
N ARG A 128 18.88 -14.46 -33.44
CA ARG A 128 20.10 -15.28 -33.45
C ARG A 128 20.09 -16.30 -34.58
N THR A 129 18.97 -16.98 -34.80
CA THR A 129 18.82 -17.93 -35.90
C THR A 129 18.99 -17.24 -37.25
N LEU A 130 18.34 -16.09 -37.48
CA LEU A 130 18.47 -15.33 -38.72
C LEU A 130 19.92 -14.89 -39.00
N THR A 131 20.68 -14.59 -37.96
CA THR A 131 22.09 -14.17 -38.08
C THR A 131 23.12 -15.32 -38.07
N SER A 132 22.68 -16.58 -37.92
CA SER A 132 23.58 -17.72 -37.73
C SER A 132 24.32 -18.17 -39.00
N THR A 133 23.78 -17.84 -40.18
CA THR A 133 24.29 -18.25 -41.49
C THR A 133 24.61 -17.03 -42.36
N PRO A 134 25.55 -16.15 -41.96
CA PRO A 134 25.75 -14.85 -42.61
C PRO A 134 26.29 -14.95 -44.05
N ASN A 135 26.86 -16.09 -44.43
CA ASN A 135 27.41 -16.33 -45.77
C ASN A 135 26.51 -17.20 -46.65
N GLU A 136 25.30 -17.53 -46.18
CA GLU A 136 24.33 -18.32 -46.93
C GLU A 136 23.24 -17.39 -47.47
N LEU A 137 22.93 -17.50 -48.76
CA LEU A 137 21.86 -16.73 -49.37
C LEU A 137 20.50 -17.35 -49.02
N PRO A 138 19.47 -16.54 -48.71
CA PRO A 138 18.10 -17.01 -48.62
C PRO A 138 17.67 -17.72 -49.91
N GLU A 139 16.76 -18.68 -49.81
CA GLU A 139 16.30 -19.51 -50.94
C GLU A 139 15.83 -18.67 -52.14
N GLU A 140 15.07 -17.61 -51.87
CA GLU A 140 14.57 -16.68 -52.90
C GLU A 140 15.73 -16.01 -53.66
N SER A 141 16.75 -15.54 -52.92
CA SER A 141 17.95 -14.91 -53.50
C SER A 141 18.82 -15.93 -54.25
N ALA A 142 18.94 -17.15 -53.73
CA ALA A 142 19.70 -18.23 -54.38
C ALA A 142 19.05 -18.69 -55.68
N ALA A 143 17.71 -18.72 -55.75
CA ALA A 143 16.96 -19.11 -56.95
C ALA A 143 17.23 -18.19 -58.15
N LEU A 144 17.51 -16.90 -57.92
CA LEU A 144 17.89 -15.93 -58.96
C LEU A 144 19.19 -16.29 -59.68
N LEU A 145 20.12 -16.98 -59.01
CA LEU A 145 21.37 -17.42 -59.62
C LEU A 145 21.15 -18.53 -60.64
N ILE A 146 20.06 -19.29 -60.50
CA ILE A 146 19.68 -20.40 -61.37
C ILE A 146 18.80 -19.90 -62.53
N ASP A 147 17.79 -19.08 -62.23
CA ASP A 147 16.92 -18.46 -63.24
C ASP A 147 16.70 -16.97 -62.92
N PRO A 148 17.49 -16.06 -63.50
CA PRO A 148 17.39 -14.62 -63.26
C PRO A 148 16.13 -13.98 -63.86
N ARG A 149 15.30 -14.74 -64.60
CA ARG A 149 14.03 -14.26 -65.17
C ARG A 149 12.81 -14.91 -64.52
N SER A 150 13.00 -15.70 -63.46
CA SER A 150 11.93 -16.39 -62.76
C SER A 150 10.90 -15.38 -62.20
N PRO A 151 9.59 -15.53 -62.47
CA PRO A 151 8.55 -14.65 -61.92
C PRO A 151 8.41 -14.72 -60.39
N ARG A 152 9.06 -15.68 -59.73
CA ARG A 152 9.14 -15.78 -58.26
C ARG A 152 10.27 -14.93 -57.65
N ALA A 153 11.03 -14.22 -58.48
CA ALA A 153 12.16 -13.37 -58.10
C ALA A 153 11.81 -12.26 -57.11
N PHE A 154 10.54 -11.84 -57.08
CA PHE A 154 10.04 -10.84 -56.16
C PHE A 154 8.66 -11.28 -55.70
N PRO A 155 8.40 -11.42 -54.39
CA PRO A 155 7.02 -11.52 -53.93
C PRO A 155 6.26 -10.29 -54.45
N PRO A 156 5.01 -10.41 -54.91
CA PRO A 156 4.20 -9.23 -55.15
C PRO A 156 4.21 -8.41 -53.86
N SER A 157 4.54 -7.13 -53.96
CA SER A 157 4.59 -6.23 -52.81
C SER A 157 3.30 -6.38 -52.01
N SER A 158 3.36 -7.05 -50.86
CA SER A 158 2.31 -7.02 -49.86
C SER A 158 2.38 -5.64 -49.21
N HIS A 159 1.81 -4.67 -49.91
CA HIS A 159 1.56 -3.34 -49.36
C HIS A 159 0.39 -3.37 -48.35
N ASP A 160 -0.13 -4.56 -47.98
CA ASP A 160 -1.36 -4.73 -47.21
C ASP A 160 -1.27 -5.60 -45.95
N ASP A 161 -0.07 -6.02 -45.49
CA ASP A 161 0.08 -6.69 -44.18
C ASP A 161 1.07 -5.94 -43.27
N VAL A 162 0.82 -4.64 -43.09
CA VAL A 162 1.22 -3.97 -41.85
C VAL A 162 0.24 -4.50 -40.78
N PRO A 163 0.70 -5.10 -39.67
CA PRO A 163 -0.21 -5.40 -38.58
C PRO A 163 -0.87 -4.08 -38.17
N ASP A 164 -2.19 -4.03 -38.21
CA ASP A 164 -3.00 -2.90 -37.76
C ASP A 164 -2.53 -2.47 -36.36
N ILE A 165 -1.66 -1.47 -36.32
CA ILE A 165 -1.33 -0.74 -35.11
C ILE A 165 -2.53 0.16 -34.94
N GLY A 166 -3.55 -0.38 -34.25
CA GLY A 166 -4.82 0.28 -34.02
C GLY A 166 -4.60 1.77 -33.73
N GLU A 167 -5.35 2.59 -34.47
CA GLU A 167 -5.29 4.04 -34.46
C GLU A 167 -5.04 4.59 -33.05
N ASP A 168 -3.84 5.15 -32.85
CA ASP A 168 -3.53 5.98 -31.71
C ASP A 168 -4.39 7.24 -31.85
N LYS A 169 -5.48 7.27 -31.08
CA LYS A 169 -6.42 8.39 -31.03
C LYS A 169 -5.63 9.62 -30.58
N ALA A 170 -5.39 10.53 -31.51
CA ALA A 170 -4.71 11.80 -31.22
C ALA A 170 -5.39 12.53 -30.04
N PRO A 171 -4.61 13.22 -29.20
CA PRO A 171 -5.10 13.89 -28.00
C PRO A 171 -6.08 15.00 -28.37
N MET A 172 -7.19 15.03 -27.63
CA MET A 172 -8.24 16.04 -27.69
C MET A 172 -7.63 17.44 -27.49
N GLU A 173 -7.92 18.34 -28.44
CA GLU A 173 -7.52 19.74 -28.42
C GLU A 173 -7.95 20.43 -27.12
N VAL A 174 -6.99 21.11 -26.48
CA VAL A 174 -7.24 22.02 -25.36
C VAL A 174 -7.71 23.33 -25.96
N GLU A 175 -9.03 23.54 -26.02
CA GLU A 175 -9.58 24.86 -26.27
C GLU A 175 -9.63 25.64 -24.95
N SER A 176 -8.72 26.61 -24.84
CA SER A 176 -8.86 27.71 -23.88
C SER A 176 -10.02 28.59 -24.31
N THR A 177 -11.00 28.81 -23.44
CA THR A 177 -11.76 30.06 -23.45
C THR A 177 -12.04 30.54 -22.04
N MET A 178 -11.56 31.75 -21.81
CA MET A 178 -11.81 32.67 -20.70
C MET A 178 -13.29 32.82 -20.32
N VAL A 179 -13.50 32.84 -19.00
CA VAL A 179 -14.20 33.88 -18.21
C VAL A 179 -15.65 34.23 -18.58
N LYS A 180 -16.56 33.91 -17.65
CA LYS A 180 -17.36 34.90 -16.91
C LYS A 180 -17.82 34.34 -15.57
#